data_AF-A0A433QF89-F1
#
_entry.id   AF-A0A433QF89-F1
#
_cell.length_a   1.000
_cell.length_b   1.000
_cell.length_c   1.000
_cell.angle_alpha   90.00
_cell.angle_beta   90.00
_cell.angle_gamma   90.00
#
_symmetry.space_group_name_H-M   'P 1'
#
loop_
_entity.id
_entity.type
_entity.pdbx_description
1 polymer ?
#
loop_
_entity_poly.entity_id
_entity_poly.type
_entity_poly.pdbx_seq_one_letter_code
_entity_poly.pdbx_strand_id
1 'polypeptide(L)'
;MSSEQDFASASPKSSTFPFRTPSTSKSQKSDLITIVKAQTSLLVSNINNDNFERTTTEIRSLIDKHGQPIRQHLLRLLLIEQAKNLSRADGSIETAACRLLKDHVRLIVVENPKLIGTLSEALVSVCKSDSLRDLDLERLLQQLELDPVDQVTASVAIYPAAKKEFVSQASAIIRANLPIVIEAIGDASSTKAIPDSVFESYLTFFTTSDIEAVGVTLQNVESLKDAVKTRFASNSLPENLKLFFQTETTDTQNDMSEAEQHSTLSKNMQELGYSCCTSVSSIKDVFDRVGGEIQEQDVAQVLGMMARTHTDLGADGSGSDQTWDVEVFVTALNETQAPNLDWVKVMENLDYEHFVIFDAKGLEIVTEAFRKSPKVRPLESEGRWERGEFRVLFEVSSAGQDPFPAEVFFGRWKHFQGQLSALYQMVHASPEVLNLNTCSVQRVIQLDDFANAGAPIRLAASQLAQQQVNCIDLIDTIVNLADSEVFEDIKIFMERIANKSPEI
;
A
#
# COMPACT_ATOMS: atom_id res chain seq x y z
N MET A 1 -66.58 -23.51 46.68
CA MET A 1 -67.24 -22.39 46.00
C MET A 1 -66.75 -21.11 46.65
N SER A 2 -66.10 -20.25 45.84
CA SER A 2 -66.03 -18.78 45.89
C SER A 2 -65.69 -18.09 47.23
N SER A 3 -64.48 -17.51 47.43
CA SER A 3 -63.86 -16.29 46.84
C SER A 3 -64.25 -15.02 47.62
N GLU A 4 -63.36 -14.47 48.46
CA GLU A 4 -62.35 -13.41 48.18
C GLU A 4 -62.92 -11.99 48.20
N GLN A 5 -62.46 -11.18 49.17
CA GLN A 5 -61.87 -9.85 48.97
C GLN A 5 -61.54 -9.22 50.34
N ASP A 6 -60.30 -8.80 50.54
CA ASP A 6 -59.98 -7.54 51.21
C ASP A 6 -58.54 -7.08 50.89
N PHE A 7 -58.43 -5.77 50.64
CA PHE A 7 -57.29 -5.05 50.07
C PHE A 7 -56.35 -4.50 51.15
N ALA A 8 -55.02 -4.68 50.99
CA ALA A 8 -54.03 -3.81 51.62
C ALA A 8 -52.63 -3.83 50.94
N SER A 9 -52.06 -2.62 50.82
CA SER A 9 -50.63 -2.27 50.69
C SER A 9 -49.90 -2.45 49.34
N ALA A 10 -49.46 -1.32 48.76
CA ALA A 10 -48.41 -1.28 47.74
C ALA A 10 -47.46 -0.10 48.00
N SER A 11 -46.18 -0.42 48.20
CA SER A 11 -45.05 0.49 48.40
C SER A 11 -44.67 1.26 47.13
N PRO A 12 -44.00 2.43 47.21
CA PRO A 12 -43.53 3.15 46.04
C PRO A 12 -42.25 2.52 45.47
N LYS A 13 -42.19 2.41 44.15
CA LYS A 13 -41.14 1.76 43.35
C LYS A 13 -39.83 2.56 43.36
N SER A 14 -38.72 1.82 43.45
CA SER A 14 -37.35 2.29 43.29
C SER A 14 -37.08 2.87 41.90
N SER A 15 -36.62 4.12 41.84
CA SER A 15 -36.02 4.73 40.65
C SER A 15 -34.52 4.42 40.61
N THR A 16 -34.13 3.39 39.87
CA THR A 16 -32.73 3.08 39.59
C THR A 16 -32.38 3.63 38.21
N PHE A 17 -31.58 4.70 38.17
CA PHE A 17 -30.98 5.22 36.94
C PHE A 17 -30.03 4.17 36.34
N PRO A 18 -30.01 3.96 35.01
CA PRO A 18 -28.99 3.12 34.39
C PRO A 18 -27.64 3.86 34.41
N PHE A 19 -26.67 3.24 35.06
CA PHE A 19 -25.30 3.70 35.18
C PHE A 19 -24.64 3.72 33.79
N ARG A 20 -24.20 4.91 33.39
CA ARG A 20 -23.55 5.24 32.12
C ARG A 20 -22.16 4.57 32.07
N THR A 21 -21.85 3.92 30.95
CA THR A 21 -20.54 3.39 30.58
C THR A 21 -19.49 4.50 30.38
N PRO A 22 -18.17 4.22 30.50
CA PRO A 22 -17.13 5.25 30.60
C PRO A 22 -16.68 5.75 29.21
N SER A 23 -17.35 6.76 28.66
CA SER A 23 -16.92 7.46 27.43
C SER A 23 -16.38 8.89 27.67
N THR A 24 -16.31 9.35 28.92
CA THR A 24 -15.97 10.74 29.27
C THR A 24 -14.47 11.05 29.29
N SER A 25 -13.59 10.06 29.41
CA SER A 25 -12.14 10.29 29.62
C SER A 25 -11.37 10.71 28.37
N LYS A 26 -11.79 10.29 27.16
CA LYS A 26 -11.13 10.68 25.90
C LYS A 26 -11.44 12.14 25.52
N SER A 27 -12.69 12.59 25.72
CA SER A 27 -13.12 13.97 25.44
C SER A 27 -12.46 14.99 26.38
N GLN A 28 -12.32 14.67 27.67
CA GLN A 28 -11.64 15.57 28.61
C GLN A 28 -10.14 15.71 28.31
N LYS A 29 -9.50 14.64 27.81
CA LYS A 29 -8.10 14.68 27.38
C LYS A 29 -7.90 15.53 26.11
N SER A 30 -8.81 15.47 25.14
CA SER A 30 -8.73 16.32 23.94
C SER A 30 -8.93 17.81 24.24
N ASP A 31 -9.83 18.13 25.18
CA ASP A 31 -10.07 19.51 25.61
C ASP A 31 -8.84 20.09 26.34
N LEU A 32 -8.22 19.28 27.22
CA LEU A 32 -6.99 19.66 27.91
C LEU A 32 -5.83 19.92 26.94
N ILE A 33 -5.62 19.04 25.95
CA ILE A 33 -4.57 19.24 24.93
C ILE A 33 -4.79 20.52 24.14
N THR A 34 -6.05 20.86 23.83
CA THR A 34 -6.39 22.10 23.10
C THR A 34 -6.03 23.34 23.93
N ILE A 35 -6.34 23.33 25.23
CA ILE A 35 -5.97 24.42 26.15
C ILE A 35 -4.45 24.56 26.23
N VAL A 36 -3.72 23.45 26.36
CA VAL A 36 -2.25 23.48 26.46
C VAL A 36 -1.61 23.94 25.16
N LYS A 37 -2.17 23.60 23.99
CA LYS A 37 -1.73 24.14 22.69
C LYS A 37 -1.91 25.67 22.63
N ALA A 38 -3.03 26.18 23.13
CA ALA A 38 -3.27 27.63 23.21
C ALA A 38 -2.27 28.33 24.14
N GLN A 39 -1.98 27.74 25.32
CA GLN A 39 -0.94 28.24 26.22
C GLN A 39 0.43 28.25 25.54
N THR A 40 0.79 27.16 24.84
CA THR A 40 2.05 27.07 24.10
C THR A 40 2.15 28.15 23.03
N SER A 41 1.07 28.39 22.27
CA SER A 41 1.02 29.48 21.28
C SER A 41 1.27 30.85 21.92
N LEU A 42 0.69 31.11 23.10
CA LEU A 42 0.86 32.38 23.81
C LEU A 42 2.29 32.56 24.35
N LEU A 43 2.91 31.48 24.83
CA LEU A 43 4.31 31.50 25.29
C LEU A 43 5.26 31.80 24.13
N VAL A 44 5.06 31.15 22.98
CA VAL A 44 5.85 31.39 21.77
C VAL A 44 5.65 32.82 21.26
N SER A 45 4.41 33.32 21.19
CA SER A 45 4.17 34.67 20.67
C SER A 45 4.77 35.80 21.51
N ASN A 46 5.01 35.54 22.80
CA ASN A 46 5.56 36.52 23.75
C ASN A 46 7.04 36.29 24.05
N ILE A 47 7.71 35.35 23.39
CA ILE A 47 9.10 35.02 23.69
C ILE A 47 10.04 36.16 23.25
N ASN A 48 10.96 36.52 24.13
CA ASN A 48 12.00 37.51 23.86
C ASN A 48 13.27 37.16 24.66
N ASN A 49 14.34 37.94 24.47
CA ASN A 49 15.61 37.66 25.14
C ASN A 49 15.54 37.76 26.67
N ASP A 50 14.67 38.61 27.21
CA ASP A 50 14.54 38.84 28.66
C ASP A 50 13.82 37.67 29.37
N ASN A 51 12.86 37.04 28.69
CA ASN A 51 12.06 35.94 29.26
C ASN A 51 12.46 34.55 28.75
N PHE A 52 13.47 34.45 27.88
CA PHE A 52 13.83 33.25 27.13
C PHE A 52 13.98 32.00 28.01
N GLU A 53 14.78 32.06 29.08
CA GLU A 53 15.04 30.89 29.94
C GLU A 53 13.79 30.40 30.66
N ARG A 54 13.00 31.34 31.19
CA ARG A 54 11.74 31.03 31.89
C ARG A 54 10.73 30.41 30.93
N THR A 55 10.51 31.04 29.78
CA THR A 55 9.56 30.59 28.76
C THR A 55 9.96 29.22 28.22
N THR A 56 11.25 29.00 27.95
CA THR A 56 11.77 27.70 27.49
C THR A 56 11.56 26.61 28.53
N THR A 57 11.80 26.91 29.81
CA THR A 57 11.58 25.95 30.91
C THR A 57 10.10 25.58 31.08
N GLU A 58 9.20 26.56 30.94
CA GLU A 58 7.76 26.34 30.98
C GLU A 58 7.30 25.47 29.79
N ILE A 59 7.77 25.77 28.58
CA ILE A 59 7.47 24.98 27.38
C ILE A 59 7.96 23.53 27.53
N ARG A 60 9.19 23.32 28.05
CA ARG A 60 9.70 21.98 28.33
C ARG A 60 8.81 21.23 29.33
N SER A 61 8.40 21.89 30.42
CA SER A 61 7.47 21.31 31.41
C SER A 61 6.12 20.91 30.79
N LEU A 62 5.60 21.69 29.85
CA LEU A 62 4.37 21.36 29.12
C LEU A 62 4.56 20.14 28.21
N ILE A 63 5.70 20.05 27.50
CA ILE A 63 6.03 18.88 26.68
C ILE A 63 6.20 17.63 27.55
N ASP A 64 6.90 17.72 28.67
CA ASP A 64 7.14 16.58 29.55
C ASP A 64 5.84 16.03 30.16
N LYS A 65 4.87 16.91 30.45
CA LYS A 65 3.57 16.53 31.01
C LYS A 65 2.55 16.03 29.98
N HIS A 66 2.56 16.57 28.77
CA HIS A 66 1.50 16.35 27.78
C HIS A 66 1.98 15.62 26.51
N GLY A 67 3.28 15.45 26.34
CA GLY A 67 3.90 14.60 25.34
C GLY A 67 3.91 15.16 23.91
N GLN A 68 3.93 14.23 22.97
CA GLN A 68 4.15 14.46 21.54
C GLN A 68 3.22 15.50 20.87
N PRO A 69 1.90 15.57 21.17
CA PRO A 69 1.02 16.53 20.53
C PRO A 69 1.38 18.00 20.77
N ILE A 70 2.01 18.30 21.92
CA ILE A 70 2.47 19.66 22.25
C ILE A 70 3.80 19.96 21.56
N ARG A 71 4.71 18.98 21.48
CA ARG A 71 5.97 19.11 20.72
C ARG A 71 5.72 19.37 19.24
N GLN A 72 4.84 18.59 18.59
CA GLN A 72 4.45 18.80 17.19
C GLN A 72 3.87 20.20 16.97
N HIS A 73 2.98 20.64 17.86
CA HIS A 73 2.38 21.97 17.79
C HIS A 73 3.43 23.10 17.93
N LEU A 74 4.34 22.97 18.90
CA LEU A 74 5.45 23.91 19.09
C LEU A 74 6.33 24.02 17.84
N LEU A 75 6.80 22.89 17.32
CA LEU A 75 7.66 22.85 16.13
C LEU A 75 6.97 23.50 14.93
N ARG A 76 5.69 23.18 14.71
CA ARG A 76 4.88 23.80 13.65
C ARG A 76 4.83 25.32 13.79
N LEU A 77 4.56 25.85 15.00
CA LEU A 77 4.50 27.29 15.23
C LEU A 77 5.83 27.98 14.91
N LEU A 78 6.92 27.45 15.47
CA LEU A 78 8.25 28.00 15.32
C LEU A 78 8.75 27.93 13.86
N LEU A 79 8.47 26.83 13.16
CA LEU A 79 8.80 26.68 11.74
C LEU A 79 7.99 27.63 10.84
N ILE A 80 6.71 27.87 11.13
CA ILE A 80 5.90 28.85 10.39
C ILE A 80 6.46 30.26 10.60
N GLU A 81 6.86 30.61 11.83
CA GLU A 81 7.48 31.89 12.11
C GLU A 81 8.81 32.05 11.35
N GLN A 82 9.65 31.01 11.33
CA GLN A 82 10.89 31.05 10.56
C GLN A 82 10.68 31.12 9.06
N ALA A 83 9.77 30.33 8.52
CA ALA A 83 9.44 30.39 7.10
C ALA A 83 8.97 31.80 6.69
N LYS A 84 8.17 32.47 7.52
CA LYS A 84 7.75 33.87 7.30
C LYS A 84 8.93 34.85 7.35
N ASN A 85 9.90 34.62 8.24
CA ASN A 85 11.10 35.46 8.32
C ASN A 85 12.00 35.27 7.10
N LEU A 86 12.15 34.05 6.60
CA LEU A 86 12.90 33.73 5.38
C LEU A 86 12.32 34.40 4.13
N SER A 87 11.00 34.52 4.04
CA SER A 87 10.32 35.23 2.95
C SER A 87 10.42 36.76 3.03
N ARG A 88 10.92 37.32 4.15
CA ARG A 88 11.15 38.77 4.30
C ARG A 88 12.56 39.13 3.82
N ALA A 89 12.67 40.16 2.99
CA ALA A 89 13.92 40.57 2.35
C ALA A 89 14.93 41.25 3.30
N ASP A 90 14.54 41.57 4.54
CA ASP A 90 15.42 42.19 5.53
C ASP A 90 16.24 41.14 6.27
N GLY A 91 17.55 41.40 6.35
CA GLY A 91 18.56 40.50 6.91
C GLY A 91 18.21 39.89 8.28
N SER A 92 18.61 38.63 8.41
CA SER A 92 18.56 37.75 9.58
C SER A 92 18.87 38.42 10.92
N ILE A 93 17.85 38.95 11.60
CA ILE A 93 17.89 39.12 13.05
C ILE A 93 17.43 37.80 13.66
N GLU A 94 18.34 37.10 14.32
CA GLU A 94 18.00 35.87 15.04
C GLU A 94 17.04 36.20 16.18
N THR A 95 15.77 35.83 16.02
CA THR A 95 14.75 36.05 17.05
C THR A 95 14.89 35.02 18.17
N ALA A 96 14.36 35.34 19.35
CA ALA A 96 14.27 34.38 20.45
C ALA A 96 13.52 33.10 20.03
N ALA A 97 12.52 33.20 19.15
CA ALA A 97 11.83 32.06 18.56
C ALA A 97 12.73 31.24 17.60
N CYS A 98 13.61 31.90 16.82
CA CYS A 98 14.63 31.23 15.99
C CYS A 98 15.56 30.39 16.86
N ARG A 99 16.09 31.00 17.91
CA ARG A 99 16.97 30.33 18.86
C ARG A 99 16.28 29.14 19.51
N LEU A 100 15.03 29.29 19.95
CA LEU A 100 14.26 28.19 20.53
C LEU A 100 14.05 27.05 19.51
N LEU A 101 13.76 27.37 18.25
CA LEU A 101 13.64 26.36 17.20
C LEU A 101 14.93 25.59 17.02
N LYS A 102 16.07 26.28 16.90
CA LYS A 102 17.39 25.66 16.77
C LYS A 102 17.73 24.78 17.97
N ASP A 103 17.44 25.22 19.20
CA ASP A 103 17.62 24.41 20.41
C ASP A 103 16.81 23.11 20.34
N HIS A 104 15.56 23.16 19.86
CA HIS A 104 14.72 21.97 19.70
C HIS A 104 15.15 21.08 18.53
N VAL A 105 15.60 21.64 17.40
CA VAL A 105 16.14 20.88 16.28
C VAL A 105 17.43 20.18 16.70
N ARG A 106 18.35 20.87 17.40
CA ARG A 106 19.56 20.28 17.96
C ARG A 106 19.24 19.15 18.94
N LEU A 107 18.26 19.33 19.82
CA LEU A 107 17.80 18.26 20.72
C LEU A 107 17.32 17.03 19.93
N ILE A 108 16.60 17.23 18.82
CA ILE A 108 16.12 16.13 17.99
C ILE A 108 17.28 15.47 17.25
N VAL A 109 18.12 16.22 16.56
CA VAL A 109 19.17 15.68 15.68
C VAL A 109 20.34 15.07 16.47
N VAL A 110 20.69 15.66 17.61
CA VAL A 110 21.89 15.28 18.39
C VAL A 110 21.54 14.44 19.60
N GLU A 111 20.55 14.85 20.39
CA GLU A 111 20.29 14.24 21.71
C GLU A 111 19.28 13.11 21.66
N ASN A 112 18.23 13.23 20.83
CA ASN A 112 17.19 12.21 20.68
C ASN A 112 16.69 12.05 19.23
N PRO A 113 17.50 11.40 18.36
CA PRO A 113 17.20 11.20 16.94
C PRO A 113 15.87 10.48 16.67
N LYS A 114 15.34 9.71 17.63
CA LYS A 114 14.03 9.04 17.51
C LYS A 114 12.87 10.02 17.29
N LEU A 115 13.08 11.30 17.56
CA LEU A 115 12.08 12.34 17.37
C LEU A 115 12.09 12.98 15.98
N ILE A 116 12.99 12.56 15.07
CA ILE A 116 13.12 13.16 13.73
C ILE A 116 11.82 13.14 12.94
N GLY A 117 11.00 12.09 13.07
CA GLY A 117 9.66 12.03 12.46
C GLY A 117 8.76 13.19 12.88
N THR A 118 8.85 13.64 14.13
CA THR A 118 8.11 14.81 14.64
C THR A 118 8.48 16.09 13.90
N LEU A 119 9.77 16.27 13.60
CA LEU A 119 10.28 17.44 12.89
C LEU A 119 9.83 17.37 11.42
N SER A 120 9.95 16.20 10.79
CA SER A 120 9.49 15.95 9.43
C SER A 120 8.00 16.22 9.27
N GLU A 121 7.15 15.75 10.17
CA GLU A 121 5.70 16.02 10.17
C GLU A 121 5.40 17.53 10.28
N ALA A 122 6.13 18.24 11.15
CA ALA A 122 5.95 19.67 11.31
C ALA A 122 6.33 20.43 10.02
N LEU A 123 7.44 20.05 9.37
CA LEU A 123 7.90 20.57 8.08
C LEU A 123 6.89 20.30 6.96
N VAL A 124 6.38 19.07 6.85
CA VAL A 124 5.29 18.72 5.91
C VAL A 124 4.09 19.64 6.10
N SER A 125 3.73 19.90 7.36
CA SER A 125 2.62 20.79 7.69
C SER A 125 2.86 22.24 7.25
N VAL A 126 4.11 22.71 7.26
CA VAL A 126 4.51 24.03 6.73
C VAL A 126 4.38 24.07 5.21
N CYS A 127 4.88 23.05 4.51
CA CYS A 127 4.81 22.94 3.05
C CYS A 127 3.37 22.75 2.52
N LYS A 128 2.42 22.36 3.37
CA LYS A 128 0.98 22.33 3.04
C LYS A 128 0.31 23.71 3.12
N SER A 129 0.89 24.68 3.83
CA SER A 129 0.29 26.01 4.05
C SER A 129 0.17 26.81 2.75
N ASP A 130 -0.97 27.47 2.52
CA ASP A 130 -1.15 28.36 1.36
C ASP A 130 -0.39 29.67 1.47
N SER A 131 -0.01 30.08 2.68
CA SER A 131 0.65 31.38 2.91
C SER A 131 2.15 31.38 2.65
N LEU A 132 2.74 30.24 2.28
CA LEU A 132 4.19 30.03 2.22
C LEU A 132 4.65 29.40 0.90
N ARG A 133 3.90 29.58 -0.20
CA ARG A 133 4.19 28.92 -1.50
C ARG A 133 5.58 29.26 -2.07
N ASP A 134 6.05 30.48 -1.82
CA ASP A 134 7.35 30.98 -2.30
C ASP A 134 8.51 30.67 -1.33
N LEU A 135 8.31 29.79 -0.35
CA LEU A 135 9.35 29.40 0.60
C LEU A 135 10.45 28.59 -0.11
N ASP A 136 11.68 29.06 0.07
CA ASP A 136 12.89 28.32 -0.28
C ASP A 136 13.16 27.25 0.78
N LEU A 137 12.87 25.99 0.43
CA LEU A 137 13.00 24.84 1.30
C LEU A 137 14.47 24.58 1.64
N GLU A 138 15.36 24.65 0.66
CA GLU A 138 16.79 24.37 0.86
C GLU A 138 17.38 25.37 1.87
N ARG A 139 17.08 26.66 1.70
CA ARG A 139 17.52 27.71 2.63
C ARG A 139 16.94 27.52 4.03
N LEU A 140 15.68 27.07 4.16
CA LEU A 140 15.10 26.74 5.46
C LEU A 140 15.88 25.60 6.13
N LEU A 141 16.12 24.49 5.43
CA LEU A 141 16.83 23.35 6.02
C LEU A 141 18.29 23.70 6.40
N GLN A 142 18.95 24.56 5.62
CA GLN A 142 20.26 25.11 5.95
C GLN A 142 20.23 26.00 7.21
N GLN A 143 19.21 26.84 7.39
CA GLN A 143 19.05 27.66 8.61
C GLN A 143 18.77 26.82 9.85
N LEU A 144 18.16 25.64 9.69
CA LEU A 144 17.95 24.68 10.76
C LEU A 144 19.21 23.87 11.09
N GLU A 145 20.31 24.06 10.36
CA GLU A 145 21.58 23.36 10.57
C GLU A 145 21.44 21.83 10.46
N LEU A 146 20.52 21.38 9.60
CA LEU A 146 20.33 19.96 9.30
C LEU A 146 21.48 19.47 8.44
N ASP A 147 22.04 18.30 8.78
CA ASP A 147 23.04 17.67 7.96
C ASP A 147 22.41 16.94 6.75
N PRO A 148 23.21 16.42 5.79
CA PRO A 148 22.67 15.76 4.60
C PRO A 148 21.70 14.61 4.89
N VAL A 149 21.89 13.84 5.97
CA VAL A 149 20.98 12.74 6.34
C VAL A 149 19.65 13.30 6.83
N ASP A 150 19.64 14.35 7.66
CA ASP A 150 18.39 14.93 8.14
C ASP A 150 17.67 15.71 7.03
N GLN A 151 18.41 16.34 6.12
CA GLN A 151 17.85 17.02 4.95
C GLN A 151 17.12 16.06 4.02
N VAL A 152 17.72 14.89 3.73
CA VAL A 152 17.06 13.84 2.93
C VAL A 152 15.88 13.24 3.71
N THR A 153 16.01 13.00 5.02
CA THR A 153 14.92 12.50 5.88
C THR A 153 13.70 13.43 5.84
N ALA A 154 13.91 14.74 5.96
CA ALA A 154 12.84 15.71 5.85
C ALA A 154 12.24 15.77 4.44
N SER A 155 13.10 15.77 3.40
CA SER A 155 12.66 15.88 2.01
C SER A 155 11.86 14.67 1.53
N VAL A 156 12.25 13.46 1.95
CA VAL A 156 11.50 12.21 1.71
C VAL A 156 10.10 12.28 2.33
N ALA A 157 9.98 12.82 3.54
CA ALA A 157 8.66 12.99 4.18
C ALA A 157 7.81 14.08 3.50
N ILE A 158 8.43 15.15 2.99
CA ILE A 158 7.76 16.28 2.32
C ILE A 158 7.23 15.85 0.95
N TYR A 159 8.02 15.10 0.17
CA TYR A 159 7.74 14.77 -1.22
C TYR A 159 6.31 14.25 -1.49
N PRO A 160 5.80 13.20 -0.82
CA PRO A 160 4.47 12.65 -1.14
C PRO A 160 3.31 13.54 -0.66
N ALA A 161 3.57 14.48 0.25
CA ALA A 161 2.54 15.19 0.98
C ALA A 161 2.45 16.69 0.63
N ALA A 162 3.37 17.21 -0.18
CA ALA A 162 3.51 18.63 -0.46
C ALA A 162 2.94 19.06 -1.82
N LYS A 163 2.76 20.38 -1.98
CA LYS A 163 2.35 20.98 -3.25
C LYS A 163 3.45 20.85 -4.30
N LYS A 164 3.09 20.90 -5.59
CA LYS A 164 3.99 20.71 -6.73
C LYS A 164 5.28 21.56 -6.66
N GLU A 165 5.21 22.77 -6.12
CA GLU A 165 6.35 23.69 -5.94
C GLU A 165 7.40 23.22 -4.92
N PHE A 166 7.00 22.43 -3.92
CA PHE A 166 7.90 21.84 -2.93
C PHE A 166 8.39 20.46 -3.34
N VAL A 167 7.63 19.73 -4.17
CA VAL A 167 8.04 18.44 -4.73
C VAL A 167 9.34 18.59 -5.53
N SER A 168 9.44 19.61 -6.40
CA SER A 168 10.66 19.85 -7.18
C SER A 168 11.88 20.22 -6.31
N GLN A 169 11.68 21.03 -5.27
CA GLN A 169 12.75 21.40 -4.32
C GLN A 169 13.19 20.17 -3.49
N ALA A 170 12.24 19.38 -2.99
CA ALA A 170 12.53 18.15 -2.26
C ALA A 170 13.30 17.15 -3.15
N SER A 171 12.90 16.96 -4.41
CA SER A 171 13.65 16.13 -5.38
C SER A 171 15.09 16.60 -5.56
N ALA A 172 15.31 17.92 -5.68
CA ALA A 172 16.64 18.48 -5.86
C ALA A 172 17.54 18.21 -4.64
N ILE A 173 17.01 18.41 -3.43
CA ILE A 173 17.71 18.14 -2.16
C ILE A 173 18.02 16.65 -2.01
N ILE A 174 17.06 15.76 -2.32
CA ILE A 174 17.26 14.31 -2.29
C ILE A 174 18.39 13.93 -3.25
N ARG A 175 18.31 14.36 -4.51
CA ARG A 175 19.30 14.01 -5.54
C ARG A 175 20.71 14.48 -5.20
N ALA A 176 20.84 15.70 -4.68
CA ALA A 176 22.13 16.27 -4.33
C ALA A 176 22.80 15.55 -3.15
N ASN A 177 22.01 15.12 -2.15
CA ASN A 177 22.52 14.60 -0.90
C ASN A 177 22.51 13.06 -0.80
N LEU A 178 21.76 12.35 -1.66
CA LEU A 178 21.62 10.89 -1.58
C LEU A 178 22.96 10.14 -1.60
N PRO A 179 23.96 10.47 -2.46
CA PRO A 179 25.27 9.80 -2.42
C PRO A 179 25.97 9.93 -1.06
N ILE A 180 25.87 11.13 -0.43
CA ILE A 180 26.45 11.41 0.89
C ILE A 180 25.74 10.59 1.97
N VAL A 181 24.41 10.45 1.85
CA VAL A 181 23.61 9.63 2.77
C VAL A 181 23.98 8.16 2.66
N ILE A 182 24.13 7.63 1.45
CA ILE A 182 24.53 6.23 1.22
C ILE A 182 25.90 5.95 1.88
N GLU A 183 26.86 6.85 1.69
CA GLU A 183 28.18 6.76 2.33
C GLU A 183 28.08 6.82 3.86
N ALA A 184 27.31 7.77 4.41
CA ALA A 184 27.13 7.93 5.84
C ALA A 184 26.41 6.74 6.51
N ILE A 185 25.56 6.03 5.77
CA ILE A 185 24.90 4.79 6.23
C ILE A 185 25.88 3.62 6.17
N GLY A 186 26.66 3.50 5.10
CA GLY A 186 27.63 2.40 4.94
C GLY A 186 28.84 2.50 5.88
N ASP A 187 29.18 3.71 6.34
CA ASP A 187 30.33 3.95 7.20
C ASP A 187 30.07 3.51 8.66
N ALA A 188 30.66 2.38 9.04
CA ALA A 188 30.63 1.87 10.41
C ALA A 188 31.35 2.76 11.44
N SER A 189 32.19 3.70 11.00
CA SER A 189 32.88 4.69 11.86
C SER A 189 32.08 5.97 12.10
N SER A 190 30.94 6.12 11.42
CA SER A 190 30.04 7.26 11.58
C SER A 190 29.51 7.34 13.02
N THR A 191 29.73 8.49 13.66
CA THR A 191 29.20 8.78 15.00
C THR A 191 27.73 9.20 14.98
N LYS A 192 27.12 9.36 13.80
CA LYS A 192 25.73 9.78 13.66
C LYS A 192 24.79 8.61 14.00
N ALA A 193 23.93 8.83 14.99
CA ALA A 193 22.87 7.88 15.33
C ALA A 193 21.68 8.07 14.38
N ILE A 194 21.50 7.15 13.45
CA ILE A 194 20.36 7.11 12.52
C ILE A 194 19.31 6.13 13.07
N PRO A 195 18.08 6.56 13.36
CA PRO A 195 17.01 5.67 13.83
C PRO A 195 16.55 4.66 12.78
N ASP A 196 16.10 3.49 13.22
CA ASP A 196 15.55 2.44 12.33
C ASP A 196 14.37 2.94 11.47
N SER A 197 13.54 3.82 12.03
CA SER A 197 12.42 4.45 11.32
C SER A 197 12.86 5.31 10.11
N VAL A 198 14.11 5.82 10.12
CA VAL A 198 14.66 6.57 8.99
C VAL A 198 15.05 5.62 7.85
N PHE A 199 15.64 4.47 8.18
CA PHE A 199 15.93 3.44 7.17
C PHE A 199 14.64 2.92 6.53
N GLU A 200 13.61 2.65 7.36
CA GLU A 200 12.30 2.22 6.87
C GLU A 200 11.68 3.26 5.94
N SER A 201 11.70 4.54 6.34
CA SER A 201 11.20 5.66 5.53
C SER A 201 11.91 5.75 4.18
N TYR A 202 13.25 5.63 4.16
CA TYR A 202 14.03 5.65 2.92
C TYR A 202 13.71 4.47 2.02
N LEU A 203 13.75 3.25 2.57
CA LEU A 203 13.52 2.05 1.78
C LEU A 203 12.09 2.03 1.24
N THR A 204 11.09 2.38 2.04
CA THR A 204 9.71 2.56 1.57
C THR A 204 9.66 3.57 0.44
N PHE A 205 10.15 4.79 0.66
CA PHE A 205 10.10 5.85 -0.33
C PHE A 205 10.75 5.46 -1.66
N PHE A 206 11.98 4.94 -1.64
CA PHE A 206 12.72 4.62 -2.86
C PHE A 206 12.28 3.32 -3.53
N THR A 207 11.47 2.48 -2.87
CA THR A 207 10.90 1.28 -3.49
C THR A 207 9.47 1.48 -3.99
N THR A 208 8.70 2.39 -3.40
CA THR A 208 7.29 2.60 -3.78
C THR A 208 7.05 3.87 -4.61
N SER A 209 7.99 4.81 -4.65
CA SER A 209 7.83 6.08 -5.38
C SER A 209 8.42 6.01 -6.78
N ASP A 210 7.93 6.88 -7.68
CA ASP A 210 8.54 7.12 -8.99
C ASP A 210 9.94 7.77 -8.82
N ILE A 211 10.97 6.94 -8.76
CA ILE A 211 12.36 7.36 -8.55
C ILE A 211 12.89 8.19 -9.73
N GLU A 212 12.36 8.03 -10.94
CA GLU A 212 12.73 8.83 -12.10
C GLU A 212 12.23 10.26 -11.97
N ALA A 213 11.01 10.45 -11.45
CA ALA A 213 10.48 11.78 -11.14
C ALA A 213 11.27 12.51 -10.03
N VAL A 214 11.89 11.77 -9.10
CA VAL A 214 12.85 12.33 -8.12
C VAL A 214 14.21 12.63 -8.80
N GLY A 215 14.53 11.92 -9.87
CA GLY A 215 15.81 11.94 -10.58
C GLY A 215 16.89 11.14 -9.89
N VAL A 216 16.49 9.99 -9.32
CA VAL A 216 17.32 8.99 -8.67
C VAL A 216 17.35 7.76 -9.55
N THR A 217 18.51 7.10 -9.66
CA THR A 217 18.67 5.89 -10.48
C THR A 217 18.44 4.62 -9.68
N LEU A 218 18.09 3.52 -10.36
CA LEU A 218 18.00 2.19 -9.74
C LEU A 218 19.30 1.83 -8.98
N GLN A 219 20.45 2.15 -9.55
CA GLN A 219 21.76 1.94 -8.93
C GLN A 219 21.88 2.66 -7.57
N ASN A 220 21.31 3.86 -7.42
CA ASN A 220 21.33 4.54 -6.12
C ASN A 220 20.47 3.81 -5.09
N VAL A 221 19.34 3.22 -5.50
CA VAL A 221 18.47 2.43 -4.63
C VAL A 221 19.15 1.15 -4.19
N GLU A 222 19.84 0.46 -5.10
CA GLU A 222 20.65 -0.73 -4.79
C GLU A 222 21.80 -0.39 -3.83
N SER A 223 22.57 0.66 -4.11
CA SER A 223 23.64 1.11 -3.23
C SER A 223 23.15 1.52 -1.83
N LEU A 224 21.96 2.12 -1.75
CA LEU A 224 21.31 2.41 -0.47
C LEU A 224 20.95 1.12 0.28
N LYS A 225 20.38 0.12 -0.42
CA LYS A 225 20.06 -1.18 0.18
C LYS A 225 21.32 -1.87 0.71
N ASP A 226 22.40 -1.87 -0.05
CA ASP A 226 23.67 -2.46 0.35
C ASP A 226 24.32 -1.72 1.52
N ALA A 227 24.24 -0.39 1.55
CA ALA A 227 24.72 0.41 2.68
C ALA A 227 23.96 0.07 3.97
N VAL A 228 22.63 -0.05 3.91
CA VAL A 228 21.82 -0.44 5.06
C VAL A 228 22.15 -1.88 5.49
N LYS A 229 22.24 -2.86 4.57
CA LYS A 229 22.68 -4.23 4.89
C LYS A 229 24.04 -4.23 5.60
N THR A 230 25.00 -3.46 5.10
CA THR A 230 26.35 -3.33 5.65
C THR A 230 26.32 -2.73 7.06
N ARG A 231 25.51 -1.70 7.31
CA ARG A 231 25.33 -1.07 8.63
C ARG A 231 24.90 -2.07 9.69
N PHE A 232 24.01 -3.00 9.31
CA PHE A 232 23.49 -4.05 10.17
C PHE A 232 24.28 -5.35 10.08
N ALA A 233 25.38 -5.46 9.35
CA ALA A 233 26.12 -6.73 9.25
C ALA A 233 26.62 -7.29 10.62
N SER A 234 26.75 -6.42 11.63
CA SER A 234 27.15 -6.77 13.01
C SER A 234 25.97 -6.99 13.98
N ASN A 235 24.73 -6.70 13.59
CA ASN A 235 23.51 -6.79 14.42
C ASN A 235 22.36 -7.46 13.64
N SER A 236 21.41 -8.11 14.30
CA SER A 236 20.23 -8.61 13.57
C SER A 236 19.46 -7.47 12.91
N LEU A 237 19.16 -7.60 11.62
CA LEU A 237 18.38 -6.62 10.87
C LEU A 237 16.96 -6.51 11.48
N PRO A 238 16.47 -5.30 11.80
CA PRO A 238 15.13 -5.10 12.38
C PRO A 238 14.02 -5.73 11.52
N GLU A 239 13.00 -6.35 12.14
CA GLU A 239 11.92 -7.06 11.43
C GLU A 239 11.22 -6.19 10.37
N ASN A 240 10.95 -4.92 10.69
CA ASN A 240 10.35 -3.94 9.77
C ASN A 240 11.22 -3.66 8.54
N LEU A 241 12.54 -3.87 8.65
CA LEU A 241 13.47 -3.67 7.53
C LEU A 241 13.67 -4.94 6.70
N LYS A 242 13.42 -6.14 7.24
CA LYS A 242 13.67 -7.41 6.54
C LYS A 242 12.86 -7.51 5.25
N LEU A 243 11.63 -7.00 5.24
CA LEU A 243 10.74 -6.96 4.08
C LEU A 243 11.39 -6.31 2.85
N PHE A 244 12.30 -5.33 3.03
CA PHE A 244 12.98 -4.65 1.92
C PHE A 244 14.22 -5.39 1.38
N PHE A 245 14.70 -6.39 2.12
CA PHE A 245 15.94 -7.13 1.86
C PHE A 245 15.74 -8.61 1.61
N GLN A 246 14.50 -9.09 1.58
CA GLN A 246 14.15 -10.39 1.06
C GLN A 246 14.48 -10.45 -0.44
N THR A 247 15.76 -10.66 -0.73
CA THR A 247 16.24 -11.31 -1.94
C THR A 247 16.26 -12.80 -1.63
N GLU A 248 15.50 -13.60 -2.39
CA GLU A 248 15.53 -15.06 -2.45
C GLU A 248 16.88 -15.64 -2.01
N THR A 249 17.06 -15.94 -0.72
CA THR A 249 18.19 -16.73 -0.20
C THR A 249 17.81 -17.28 1.17
N THR A 250 17.28 -18.49 1.13
CA THR A 250 17.50 -19.61 2.07
C THR A 250 17.82 -19.23 3.53
N ASP A 251 16.82 -19.39 4.39
CA ASP A 251 17.01 -19.94 5.74
C ASP A 251 15.72 -20.61 6.22
N THR A 252 15.34 -21.68 5.53
CA THR A 252 14.47 -22.73 6.08
C THR A 252 15.12 -24.09 5.81
N GLN A 253 16.12 -24.42 6.63
CA GLN A 253 16.35 -25.82 6.99
C GLN A 253 15.08 -26.35 7.66
N ASN A 254 14.08 -26.77 6.87
CA ASN A 254 13.31 -28.00 7.10
C ASN A 254 12.14 -28.30 6.14
N ASP A 255 11.88 -27.54 5.07
CA ASP A 255 10.77 -27.86 4.14
C ASP A 255 11.11 -27.74 2.64
N MET A 256 12.39 -27.95 2.27
CA MET A 256 12.84 -28.02 0.87
C MET A 256 12.46 -29.36 0.20
N SER A 257 11.22 -29.54 -0.25
CA SER A 257 10.99 -30.53 -1.31
C SER A 257 9.89 -30.24 -2.33
N GLU A 258 9.01 -29.25 -2.13
CA GLU A 258 7.89 -29.04 -3.06
C GLU A 258 7.88 -27.64 -3.72
N ALA A 259 8.25 -26.56 -3.02
CA ALA A 259 8.15 -25.20 -3.59
C ALA A 259 9.22 -24.83 -4.63
N GLU A 260 10.42 -25.43 -4.57
CA GLU A 260 11.53 -25.11 -5.49
C GLU A 260 11.40 -25.76 -6.89
N GLN A 261 10.58 -26.79 -7.06
CA GLN A 261 10.43 -27.46 -8.36
C GLN A 261 9.47 -26.72 -9.31
N HIS A 262 8.43 -26.07 -8.77
CA HIS A 262 7.37 -25.42 -9.56
C HIS A 262 7.76 -24.04 -10.13
N SER A 263 8.83 -23.42 -9.61
CA SER A 263 9.35 -22.13 -10.06
C SER A 263 10.16 -22.19 -11.37
N THR A 264 10.40 -23.37 -11.92
CA THR A 264 11.33 -23.54 -13.04
C THR A 264 10.82 -22.90 -14.34
N LEU A 265 9.53 -23.07 -14.65
CA LEU A 265 8.96 -22.57 -15.90
C LEU A 265 8.90 -21.03 -15.94
N SER A 266 8.40 -20.41 -14.87
CA SER A 266 8.30 -18.96 -14.75
C SER A 266 9.69 -18.29 -14.79
N LYS A 267 10.69 -18.86 -14.12
CA LYS A 267 12.09 -18.38 -14.17
C LYS A 267 12.70 -18.46 -15.56
N ASN A 268 12.57 -19.61 -16.24
CA ASN A 268 13.10 -19.77 -17.61
C ASN A 268 12.44 -18.80 -18.60
N MET A 269 11.12 -18.62 -18.50
CA MET A 269 10.42 -17.65 -19.35
C MET A 269 10.89 -16.22 -19.07
N GLN A 270 11.03 -15.84 -17.80
CA GLN A 270 11.50 -14.52 -17.40
C GLN A 270 12.92 -14.23 -17.91
N GLU A 271 13.84 -15.21 -17.82
CA GLU A 271 15.22 -15.08 -18.33
C GLU A 271 15.30 -14.90 -19.84
N LEU A 272 14.40 -15.54 -20.60
CA LEU A 272 14.32 -15.38 -22.06
C LEU A 272 13.59 -14.08 -22.47
N GLY A 273 12.86 -13.48 -21.54
CA GLY A 273 12.05 -12.28 -21.75
C GLY A 273 10.91 -12.49 -22.76
N TYR A 274 10.35 -11.38 -23.26
CA TYR A 274 9.17 -11.38 -24.14
C TYR A 274 9.37 -12.19 -25.43
N SER A 275 10.62 -12.37 -25.87
CA SER A 275 10.97 -13.08 -27.10
C SER A 275 10.45 -14.53 -27.12
N CYS A 276 10.34 -15.17 -25.94
CA CYS A 276 9.83 -16.54 -25.86
C CYS A 276 8.33 -16.64 -26.17
N CYS A 277 7.55 -15.55 -26.04
CA CYS A 277 6.12 -15.53 -26.34
C CYS A 277 5.78 -15.01 -27.74
N THR A 278 6.76 -14.86 -28.64
CA THR A 278 6.52 -14.35 -30.01
C THR A 278 5.88 -15.38 -30.95
N SER A 279 5.98 -16.67 -30.62
CA SER A 279 5.38 -17.75 -31.40
C SER A 279 5.14 -18.99 -30.54
N VAL A 280 4.17 -19.79 -30.95
CA VAL A 280 3.85 -21.07 -30.29
C VAL A 280 5.07 -22.01 -30.28
N SER A 281 5.90 -22.01 -31.33
CA SER A 281 7.15 -22.77 -31.36
C SER A 281 8.17 -22.30 -30.33
N SER A 282 8.30 -20.98 -30.12
CA SER A 282 9.25 -20.43 -29.15
C SER A 282 8.93 -20.87 -27.73
N ILE A 283 7.64 -20.94 -27.37
CA ILE A 283 7.19 -21.41 -26.06
C ILE A 283 7.38 -22.94 -25.92
N LYS A 284 7.13 -23.71 -26.98
CA LYS A 284 7.38 -25.16 -26.98
C LYS A 284 8.84 -25.48 -26.67
N ASP A 285 9.77 -24.72 -27.23
CA ASP A 285 11.20 -24.87 -26.91
C ASP A 285 11.48 -24.61 -25.41
N VAL A 286 10.71 -23.73 -24.75
CA VAL A 286 10.82 -23.52 -23.30
C VAL A 286 10.26 -24.72 -22.53
N PHE A 287 9.11 -25.24 -22.93
CA PHE A 287 8.53 -26.44 -22.30
C PHE A 287 9.46 -27.65 -22.40
N ASP A 288 10.08 -27.85 -23.56
CA ASP A 288 11.04 -28.93 -23.78
C ASP A 288 12.30 -28.77 -22.93
N ARG A 289 12.73 -27.53 -22.67
CA ARG A 289 13.88 -27.23 -21.79
C ARG A 289 13.58 -27.48 -20.31
N VAL A 290 12.39 -27.10 -19.85
CA VAL A 290 11.96 -27.31 -18.47
C VAL A 290 11.78 -28.80 -18.20
N GLY A 291 11.15 -29.51 -19.13
CA GLY A 291 10.84 -30.94 -19.00
C GLY A 291 9.81 -31.23 -17.90
N GLY A 292 9.17 -32.39 -17.98
CA GLY A 292 8.08 -32.76 -17.06
C GLY A 292 6.71 -32.25 -17.52
N GLU A 293 5.66 -32.66 -16.81
CA GLU A 293 4.28 -32.26 -17.05
C GLU A 293 3.99 -30.93 -16.35
N ILE A 294 3.42 -29.96 -17.08
CA ILE A 294 3.07 -28.63 -16.55
C ILE A 294 1.77 -28.73 -15.77
N GLN A 295 1.78 -28.34 -14.50
CA GLN A 295 0.63 -28.37 -13.59
C GLN A 295 -0.02 -26.99 -13.43
N GLU A 296 -1.18 -26.94 -12.78
CA GLU A 296 -1.92 -25.69 -12.59
C GLU A 296 -1.11 -24.63 -11.81
N GLN A 297 -0.30 -25.06 -10.85
CA GLN A 297 0.56 -24.18 -10.06
C GLN A 297 1.67 -23.53 -10.90
N ASP A 298 2.27 -24.27 -11.84
CA ASP A 298 3.32 -23.73 -12.72
C ASP A 298 2.75 -22.63 -13.62
N VAL A 299 1.53 -22.85 -14.15
CA VAL A 299 0.81 -21.86 -14.96
C VAL A 299 0.46 -20.63 -14.13
N ALA A 300 -0.03 -20.80 -12.90
CA ALA A 300 -0.34 -19.68 -12.01
C ALA A 300 0.89 -18.80 -11.76
N GLN A 301 2.05 -19.41 -11.53
CA GLN A 301 3.31 -18.68 -11.35
C GLN A 301 3.78 -17.97 -12.61
N VAL A 302 3.60 -18.57 -13.79
CA VAL A 302 3.88 -17.89 -15.06
C VAL A 302 2.97 -16.68 -15.24
N LEU A 303 1.66 -16.83 -14.99
CA LEU A 303 0.72 -15.72 -15.13
C LEU A 303 1.03 -14.57 -14.17
N GLY A 304 1.34 -14.87 -12.91
CA GLY A 304 1.74 -13.84 -11.96
C GLY A 304 3.09 -13.20 -12.30
N MET A 305 4.05 -13.97 -12.81
CA MET A 305 5.31 -13.42 -13.34
C MET A 305 5.05 -12.50 -14.53
N MET A 306 4.22 -12.90 -15.49
CA MET A 306 3.85 -12.09 -16.65
C MET A 306 3.15 -10.80 -16.23
N ALA A 307 2.16 -10.89 -15.34
CA ALA A 307 1.43 -9.74 -14.82
C ALA A 307 2.37 -8.74 -14.13
N ARG A 308 3.35 -9.23 -13.38
CA ARG A 308 4.32 -8.41 -12.65
C ARG A 308 5.38 -7.76 -13.55
N THR A 309 5.78 -8.42 -14.62
CA THR A 309 6.93 -8.03 -15.46
C THR A 309 6.55 -7.55 -16.86
N HIS A 310 5.28 -7.16 -17.06
CA HIS A 310 4.78 -6.78 -18.38
C HIS A 310 5.37 -5.47 -18.94
N THR A 311 6.04 -4.65 -18.11
CA THR A 311 6.76 -3.44 -18.51
C THR A 311 8.28 -3.50 -18.31
N ASP A 312 8.79 -4.49 -17.57
CA ASP A 312 10.10 -4.38 -16.90
C ASP A 312 11.23 -5.17 -17.57
N LEU A 313 10.95 -5.93 -18.63
CA LEU A 313 11.93 -6.80 -19.30
C LEU A 313 12.49 -6.21 -20.61
N GLY A 314 12.08 -4.99 -20.97
CA GLY A 314 12.55 -4.27 -22.17
C GLY A 314 14.01 -3.81 -22.01
N ALA A 315 14.94 -4.61 -22.51
CA ALA A 315 16.38 -4.37 -22.43
C ALA A 315 16.86 -3.29 -23.42
N ASP A 316 16.54 -2.01 -23.19
CA ASP A 316 17.26 -0.85 -23.77
C ASP A 316 16.69 0.54 -23.42
N GLY A 317 15.62 0.66 -22.62
CA GLY A 317 14.99 1.97 -22.40
C GLY A 317 14.42 2.58 -23.68
N SER A 318 14.33 1.80 -24.76
CA SER A 318 13.41 2.07 -25.84
C SER A 318 12.04 1.61 -25.33
N GLY A 319 11.08 2.53 -25.24
CA GLY A 319 9.70 2.18 -24.90
C GLY A 319 9.07 1.34 -26.01
N SER A 320 9.55 0.11 -26.21
CA SER A 320 8.93 -0.84 -27.10
C SER A 320 7.63 -1.28 -26.44
N ASP A 321 6.50 -1.14 -27.14
CA ASP A 321 5.17 -1.63 -26.71
C ASP A 321 5.09 -3.17 -26.60
N GLN A 322 6.22 -3.86 -26.48
CA GLN A 322 6.29 -5.30 -26.36
C GLN A 322 6.02 -5.73 -24.91
N THR A 323 5.02 -6.58 -24.77
CA THR A 323 4.62 -7.24 -23.53
C THR A 323 4.47 -8.74 -23.82
N TRP A 324 4.27 -9.53 -22.77
CA TRP A 324 3.90 -10.93 -22.87
C TRP A 324 2.66 -11.15 -23.75
N ASP A 325 2.78 -12.01 -24.76
CA ASP A 325 1.64 -12.50 -25.53
C ASP A 325 1.07 -13.74 -24.83
N VAL A 326 0.09 -13.47 -23.96
CA VAL A 326 -0.57 -14.51 -23.16
C VAL A 326 -1.40 -15.47 -24.02
N GLU A 327 -1.91 -15.00 -25.17
CA GLU A 327 -2.67 -15.85 -26.09
C GLU A 327 -1.77 -16.90 -26.73
N VAL A 328 -0.56 -16.51 -27.14
CA VAL A 328 0.44 -17.46 -27.65
C VAL A 328 0.84 -18.47 -26.58
N PHE A 329 0.99 -18.04 -25.32
CA PHE A 329 1.27 -18.93 -24.19
C PHE A 329 0.17 -19.96 -23.93
N VAL A 330 -1.08 -19.50 -23.80
CA VAL A 330 -2.24 -20.38 -23.59
C VAL A 330 -2.40 -21.35 -24.77
N THR A 331 -2.22 -20.86 -26.00
CA THR A 331 -2.30 -21.70 -27.21
C THR A 331 -1.23 -22.79 -27.20
N ALA A 332 0.01 -22.44 -26.87
CA ALA A 332 1.10 -23.41 -26.78
C ALA A 332 0.85 -24.48 -25.70
N LEU A 333 0.40 -24.07 -24.50
CA LEU A 333 0.05 -25.00 -23.41
C LEU A 333 -0.99 -26.03 -23.86
N ASN A 334 -2.06 -25.55 -24.49
CA ASN A 334 -3.17 -26.39 -24.94
C ASN A 334 -2.75 -27.38 -26.04
N GLU A 335 -1.87 -26.97 -26.95
CA GLU A 335 -1.44 -27.80 -28.07
C GLU A 335 -0.45 -28.91 -27.70
N THR A 336 0.25 -28.80 -26.56
CA THR A 336 1.41 -29.67 -26.29
C THR A 336 1.43 -30.37 -24.96
N GLN A 337 1.35 -29.63 -23.86
CA GLN A 337 1.75 -30.14 -22.55
C GLN A 337 0.56 -30.42 -21.63
N ALA A 338 -0.52 -29.63 -21.72
CA ALA A 338 -1.54 -29.67 -20.68
C ALA A 338 -2.95 -29.29 -21.18
N PRO A 339 -3.57 -30.09 -22.08
CA PRO A 339 -4.88 -29.78 -22.66
C PRO A 339 -6.05 -29.87 -21.66
N ASN A 340 -5.83 -30.48 -20.49
CA ASN A 340 -6.86 -30.75 -19.48
C ASN A 340 -6.66 -29.94 -18.18
N LEU A 341 -5.89 -28.85 -18.20
CA LEU A 341 -5.70 -28.00 -17.03
C LEU A 341 -7.02 -27.47 -16.51
N ASP A 342 -7.19 -27.53 -15.20
CA ASP A 342 -8.30 -26.84 -14.53
C ASP A 342 -7.92 -25.37 -14.33
N TRP A 343 -8.45 -24.51 -15.20
CA TRP A 343 -8.18 -23.07 -15.16
C TRP A 343 -8.82 -22.35 -13.98
N VAL A 344 -9.81 -22.93 -13.31
CA VAL A 344 -10.28 -22.40 -12.02
C VAL A 344 -9.23 -22.67 -10.95
N LYS A 345 -8.70 -23.90 -10.93
CA LYS A 345 -7.60 -24.28 -10.03
C LYS A 345 -6.30 -23.51 -10.32
N VAL A 346 -6.02 -23.14 -11.57
CA VAL A 346 -4.93 -22.19 -11.89
C VAL A 346 -5.14 -20.87 -11.16
N MET A 347 -6.37 -20.32 -11.18
CA MET A 347 -6.68 -19.07 -10.47
C MET A 347 -6.56 -19.23 -8.95
N GLU A 348 -6.95 -20.39 -8.41
CA GLU A 348 -6.79 -20.71 -6.98
C GLU A 348 -5.31 -20.75 -6.56
N ASN A 349 -4.42 -21.21 -7.45
CA ASN A 349 -2.98 -21.26 -7.23
C ASN A 349 -2.27 -19.91 -7.41
N LEU A 350 -2.99 -18.82 -7.71
CA LEU A 350 -2.42 -17.46 -7.67
C LEU A 350 -2.17 -16.96 -6.23
N ASP A 351 -2.68 -17.67 -5.22
CA ASP A 351 -2.37 -17.43 -3.81
C ASP A 351 -0.97 -17.95 -3.43
N TYR A 352 0.07 -17.22 -3.85
CA TYR A 352 1.46 -17.50 -3.48
C TYR A 352 2.21 -16.20 -3.13
N GLU A 353 3.31 -16.33 -2.39
CA GLU A 353 4.04 -15.24 -1.73
C GLU A 353 4.43 -14.06 -2.63
N HIS A 354 4.72 -14.29 -3.90
CA HIS A 354 5.22 -13.26 -4.83
C HIS A 354 4.17 -12.77 -5.83
N PHE A 355 2.92 -13.21 -5.73
CA PHE A 355 1.87 -12.78 -6.62
C PHE A 355 1.45 -11.34 -6.30
N VAL A 356 1.52 -10.44 -7.29
CA VAL A 356 1.05 -9.05 -7.17
C VAL A 356 0.58 -8.54 -8.53
N ILE A 357 -0.51 -7.78 -8.55
CA ILE A 357 -1.00 -7.06 -9.74
C ILE A 357 -0.89 -5.54 -9.52
N PHE A 358 0.02 -4.90 -10.27
CA PHE A 358 0.30 -3.47 -10.09
C PHE A 358 -0.70 -2.53 -10.80
N ASP A 359 -1.25 -2.96 -11.93
CA ASP A 359 -2.13 -2.14 -12.76
C ASP A 359 -3.17 -2.96 -13.53
N ALA A 360 -3.97 -2.26 -14.34
CA ALA A 360 -5.01 -2.86 -15.15
C ALA A 360 -4.45 -3.83 -16.21
N LYS A 361 -3.21 -3.62 -16.71
CA LYS A 361 -2.62 -4.49 -17.72
C LYS A 361 -2.18 -5.82 -17.14
N GLY A 362 -1.64 -5.82 -15.92
CA GLY A 362 -1.37 -7.03 -15.16
C GLY A 362 -2.65 -7.85 -14.91
N LEU A 363 -3.77 -7.18 -14.58
CA LEU A 363 -5.06 -7.86 -14.43
C LEU A 363 -5.56 -8.44 -15.76
N GLU A 364 -5.41 -7.69 -16.86
CA GLU A 364 -5.76 -8.12 -18.21
C GLU A 364 -5.02 -9.41 -18.61
N ILE A 365 -3.74 -9.56 -18.28
CA ILE A 365 -2.99 -10.79 -18.55
C ILE A 365 -3.66 -12.00 -17.90
N VAL A 366 -4.06 -11.88 -16.62
CA VAL A 366 -4.70 -12.97 -15.87
C VAL A 366 -6.10 -13.28 -16.41
N THR A 367 -6.90 -12.24 -16.68
CA THR A 367 -8.28 -12.42 -17.17
C THR A 367 -8.32 -12.93 -18.60
N GLU A 368 -7.40 -12.45 -19.44
CA GLU A 368 -7.24 -12.89 -20.83
C GLU A 368 -6.77 -14.33 -20.92
N ALA A 369 -5.83 -14.76 -20.06
CA ALA A 369 -5.41 -16.15 -19.97
C ALA A 369 -6.61 -17.07 -19.70
N PHE A 370 -7.44 -16.70 -18.71
CA PHE A 370 -8.65 -17.45 -18.41
C PHE A 370 -9.64 -17.43 -19.58
N ARG A 371 -9.81 -16.29 -20.26
CA ARG A 371 -10.75 -16.14 -21.38
C ARG A 371 -10.37 -17.01 -22.58
N LYS A 372 -9.07 -17.14 -22.85
CA LYS A 372 -8.50 -17.92 -23.95
C LYS A 372 -8.31 -19.40 -23.64
N SER A 373 -8.41 -19.78 -22.38
CA SER A 373 -8.27 -21.18 -21.97
C SER A 373 -9.38 -22.10 -22.51
N PRO A 374 -9.07 -23.38 -22.76
CA PRO A 374 -10.06 -24.36 -23.17
C PRO A 374 -10.91 -24.72 -21.94
N LYS A 375 -12.23 -24.61 -22.09
CA LYS A 375 -13.17 -24.98 -21.04
C LYS A 375 -13.57 -26.43 -21.27
N VAL A 376 -12.91 -27.36 -20.57
CA VAL A 376 -13.25 -28.79 -20.60
C VAL A 376 -14.30 -29.04 -19.52
N ARG A 377 -15.57 -29.14 -19.90
CA ARG A 377 -16.63 -29.60 -18.99
C ARG A 377 -16.91 -31.09 -19.21
N PRO A 378 -16.88 -31.93 -18.16
CA PRO A 378 -17.46 -33.27 -18.23
C PRO A 378 -18.97 -33.15 -18.48
N LEU A 379 -19.52 -33.81 -19.50
CA LEU A 379 -20.96 -33.93 -19.63
C LEU A 379 -21.48 -34.81 -18.48
N GLU A 380 -22.15 -34.20 -17.50
CA GLU A 380 -22.61 -34.89 -16.29
C GLU A 380 -23.69 -35.97 -16.55
N SER A 381 -24.20 -36.18 -17.77
CA SER A 381 -25.36 -37.06 -17.95
C SER A 381 -25.49 -37.92 -19.21
N GLU A 382 -24.50 -38.12 -20.09
CA GLU A 382 -24.69 -39.05 -21.21
C GLU A 382 -23.43 -39.77 -21.72
N GLY A 383 -22.96 -40.75 -20.94
CA GLY A 383 -22.01 -41.74 -21.43
C GLY A 383 -22.67 -42.66 -22.45
N ARG A 384 -22.14 -42.71 -23.68
CA ARG A 384 -22.61 -43.62 -24.74
C ARG A 384 -21.72 -44.87 -24.80
N TRP A 385 -22.33 -46.05 -24.69
CA TRP A 385 -21.64 -47.32 -24.95
C TRP A 385 -21.51 -47.53 -26.47
N GLU A 386 -20.31 -47.35 -27.02
CA GLU A 386 -19.98 -47.77 -28.39
C GLU A 386 -18.84 -48.78 -28.39
N ARG A 387 -19.06 -49.93 -29.04
CA ARG A 387 -18.04 -50.99 -29.25
C ARG A 387 -17.32 -51.47 -27.98
N GLY A 388 -18.01 -51.47 -26.83
CA GLY A 388 -17.49 -52.08 -25.60
C GLY A 388 -16.52 -51.18 -24.80
N GLU A 389 -16.37 -49.91 -25.15
CA GLU A 389 -15.60 -48.93 -24.38
C GLU A 389 -16.52 -47.83 -23.84
N PHE A 390 -16.34 -47.47 -22.57
CA PHE A 390 -17.03 -46.33 -21.94
C PHE A 390 -16.24 -45.06 -22.30
N ARG A 391 -16.82 -44.21 -23.16
CA ARG A 391 -16.24 -42.90 -23.49
C ARG A 391 -16.92 -41.81 -22.68
N VAL A 392 -16.14 -41.08 -21.88
CA VAL A 392 -16.56 -39.79 -21.30
C VAL A 392 -16.59 -38.79 -22.44
N LEU A 393 -17.77 -38.22 -22.72
CA LEU A 393 -17.91 -37.12 -23.66
C LEU A 393 -17.57 -35.83 -22.91
N PHE A 394 -16.59 -35.09 -23.43
CA PHE A 394 -16.28 -33.75 -22.97
C PHE A 394 -16.93 -32.76 -23.94
N GLU A 395 -17.65 -31.77 -23.42
CA GLU A 395 -18.09 -30.65 -24.24
C GLU A 395 -16.99 -29.61 -24.23
N VAL A 396 -16.31 -29.45 -25.36
CA VAL A 396 -15.42 -28.31 -25.58
C VAL A 396 -16.32 -27.12 -25.87
N SER A 397 -16.65 -26.35 -24.84
CA SER A 397 -17.28 -25.05 -25.03
C SER A 397 -16.30 -24.14 -25.78
N SER A 398 -16.78 -23.45 -26.81
CA SER A 398 -15.96 -22.47 -27.54
C SER A 398 -15.39 -21.44 -26.57
N ALA A 399 -14.10 -21.14 -26.69
CA ALA A 399 -13.40 -20.15 -25.85
C ALA A 399 -14.21 -18.84 -25.73
N GLY A 400 -14.40 -18.36 -24.50
CA GLY A 400 -14.95 -17.03 -24.23
C GLY A 400 -16.41 -16.91 -23.78
N GLN A 401 -17.08 -17.97 -23.28
CA GLN A 401 -18.44 -17.85 -22.72
C GLN A 401 -18.58 -18.10 -21.21
N ASP A 402 -17.61 -18.76 -20.56
CA ASP A 402 -17.68 -18.96 -19.11
C ASP A 402 -17.26 -17.68 -18.37
N PRO A 403 -18.00 -17.30 -17.31
CA PRO A 403 -17.66 -16.13 -16.52
C PRO A 403 -16.29 -16.32 -15.85
N PHE A 404 -15.54 -15.23 -15.72
CA PHE A 404 -14.30 -15.23 -14.95
C PHE A 404 -14.59 -15.59 -13.49
N PRO A 405 -13.80 -16.48 -12.85
CA PRO A 405 -14.08 -17.02 -11.52
C PRO A 405 -13.63 -16.04 -10.44
N ALA A 406 -14.29 -14.88 -10.38
CA ALA A 406 -13.96 -13.80 -9.45
C ALA A 406 -14.09 -14.27 -7.99
N GLU A 407 -14.96 -15.24 -7.71
CA GLU A 407 -15.16 -15.86 -6.40
C GLU A 407 -13.87 -16.42 -5.78
N VAL A 408 -12.92 -16.87 -6.61
CA VAL A 408 -11.61 -17.36 -6.14
C VAL A 408 -10.84 -16.25 -5.43
N PHE A 409 -10.95 -15.02 -5.91
CA PHE A 409 -10.27 -13.85 -5.34
C PHE A 409 -11.00 -13.29 -4.11
N PHE A 410 -12.27 -13.64 -3.91
CA PHE A 410 -13.05 -13.34 -2.70
C PHE A 410 -12.93 -14.43 -1.63
N GLY A 411 -12.20 -15.51 -1.93
CA GLY A 411 -11.87 -16.56 -0.97
C GLY A 411 -10.93 -16.08 0.14
N ARG A 412 -10.51 -17.00 1.00
CA ARG A 412 -9.48 -16.72 2.02
C ARG A 412 -8.11 -17.11 1.48
N TRP A 413 -7.32 -16.11 1.12
CA TRP A 413 -5.94 -16.33 0.68
C TRP A 413 -5.00 -16.37 1.89
N LYS A 414 -3.87 -17.05 1.72
CA LYS A 414 -2.74 -17.06 2.64
C LYS A 414 -1.88 -15.81 2.48
N HIS A 415 -1.77 -15.29 1.25
CA HIS A 415 -0.92 -14.16 0.90
C HIS A 415 -1.77 -12.91 0.65
N PHE A 416 -1.98 -12.13 1.72
CA PHE A 416 -2.94 -11.02 1.72
C PHE A 416 -2.57 -9.88 0.77
N GLN A 417 -1.28 -9.61 0.57
CA GLN A 417 -0.81 -8.57 -0.35
C GLN A 417 -1.21 -8.88 -1.81
N GLY A 418 -1.03 -10.13 -2.24
CA GLY A 418 -1.43 -10.57 -3.57
C GLY A 418 -2.94 -10.46 -3.77
N GLN A 419 -3.71 -10.94 -2.78
CA GLN A 419 -5.16 -10.82 -2.80
C GLN A 419 -5.61 -9.35 -2.90
N LEU A 420 -5.10 -8.49 -2.01
CA LEU A 420 -5.43 -7.07 -2.01
C LEU A 420 -5.08 -6.39 -3.34
N SER A 421 -3.93 -6.69 -3.92
CA SER A 421 -3.54 -6.12 -5.22
C SER A 421 -4.52 -6.49 -6.33
N ALA A 422 -4.99 -7.74 -6.38
CA ALA A 422 -5.98 -8.18 -7.34
C ALA A 422 -7.33 -7.48 -7.10
N LEU A 423 -7.84 -7.46 -5.86
CA LEU A 423 -9.10 -6.79 -5.51
C LEU A 423 -9.07 -5.30 -5.85
N TYR A 424 -7.93 -4.65 -5.60
CA TYR A 424 -7.72 -3.25 -5.93
C TYR A 424 -7.88 -3.00 -7.42
N GLN A 425 -7.26 -3.83 -8.27
CA GLN A 425 -7.40 -3.71 -9.72
C GLN A 425 -8.80 -4.10 -10.21
N MET A 426 -9.44 -5.11 -9.63
CA MET A 426 -10.81 -5.49 -10.00
C MET A 426 -11.82 -4.35 -9.79
N VAL A 427 -11.62 -3.53 -8.75
CA VAL A 427 -12.46 -2.35 -8.50
C VAL A 427 -12.17 -1.19 -9.44
N HIS A 428 -10.90 -1.00 -9.80
CA HIS A 428 -10.43 0.21 -10.47
C HIS A 428 -10.24 0.09 -11.98
N ALA A 429 -10.02 -1.12 -12.49
CA ALA A 429 -9.82 -1.36 -13.90
C ALA A 429 -11.11 -1.11 -14.70
N SER A 430 -10.93 -0.80 -15.99
CA SER A 430 -12.03 -0.67 -16.93
C SER A 430 -12.87 -1.97 -16.96
N PRO A 431 -14.20 -1.89 -17.03
CA PRO A 431 -15.05 -3.06 -17.25
C PRO A 431 -14.72 -3.86 -18.52
N GLU A 432 -13.94 -3.28 -19.45
CA GLU A 432 -13.40 -3.98 -20.61
C GLU A 432 -12.34 -5.05 -20.25
N VAL A 433 -11.58 -4.82 -19.17
CA VAL A 433 -10.57 -5.77 -18.66
C VAL A 433 -11.23 -6.88 -17.86
N LEU A 434 -12.11 -6.49 -16.94
CA LEU A 434 -12.93 -7.39 -16.15
C LEU A 434 -14.22 -6.67 -15.78
N ASN A 435 -15.36 -7.24 -16.18
CA ASN A 435 -16.65 -6.78 -15.74
C ASN A 435 -17.16 -7.68 -14.63
N LEU A 436 -17.07 -7.24 -13.37
CA LEU A 436 -17.63 -8.02 -12.27
C LEU A 436 -19.14 -8.24 -12.43
N ASN A 437 -19.86 -7.42 -13.22
CA ASN A 437 -21.29 -7.60 -13.52
C ASN A 437 -21.62 -8.89 -14.28
N THR A 438 -20.65 -9.44 -15.02
CA THR A 438 -20.81 -10.69 -15.77
C THR A 438 -20.30 -11.91 -15.00
N CYS A 439 -19.69 -11.70 -13.83
CA CYS A 439 -19.18 -12.77 -12.98
C CYS A 439 -20.28 -13.27 -12.02
N SER A 440 -20.11 -14.49 -11.51
CA SER A 440 -21.03 -15.16 -10.58
C SER A 440 -20.90 -14.61 -9.15
N VAL A 441 -21.29 -13.35 -8.94
CA VAL A 441 -21.10 -12.63 -7.66
C VAL A 441 -22.41 -12.08 -7.09
N GLN A 442 -22.48 -11.96 -5.77
CA GLN A 442 -23.64 -11.41 -5.07
C GLN A 442 -23.67 -9.88 -5.14
N ARG A 443 -24.84 -9.28 -5.39
CA ARG A 443 -25.00 -7.82 -5.56
C ARG A 443 -25.59 -7.17 -4.32
N VAL A 444 -25.10 -5.96 -3.99
CA VAL A 444 -25.67 -5.09 -2.93
C VAL A 444 -26.99 -4.47 -3.40
N ILE A 445 -27.00 -3.97 -4.63
CA ILE A 445 -28.14 -3.32 -5.28
C ILE A 445 -28.64 -4.22 -6.40
N GLN A 446 -29.90 -4.66 -6.32
CA GLN A 446 -30.60 -5.35 -7.39
C GLN A 446 -31.65 -4.43 -8.01
N LEU A 447 -31.77 -4.42 -9.35
CA LEU A 447 -32.71 -3.53 -10.03
C LEU A 447 -34.18 -3.84 -9.70
N ASP A 448 -34.47 -5.10 -9.37
CA ASP A 448 -35.80 -5.56 -8.99
C ASP A 448 -36.29 -4.91 -7.68
N ASP A 449 -35.39 -4.60 -6.75
CA ASP A 449 -35.71 -3.90 -5.50
C ASP A 449 -36.30 -2.51 -5.76
N PHE A 450 -35.98 -1.91 -6.91
CA PHE A 450 -36.42 -0.59 -7.32
C PHE A 450 -37.51 -0.62 -8.40
N ALA A 451 -38.05 -1.78 -8.77
CA ALA A 451 -39.04 -1.91 -9.84
C ALA A 451 -40.26 -0.98 -9.64
N ASN A 452 -40.70 -0.83 -8.39
CA ASN A 452 -41.84 0.01 -8.00
C ASN A 452 -41.48 1.47 -7.69
N ALA A 453 -40.20 1.84 -7.73
CA ALA A 453 -39.74 3.19 -7.43
C ALA A 453 -40.01 4.17 -8.58
N GLY A 454 -39.97 5.47 -8.29
CA GLY A 454 -40.09 6.53 -9.30
C GLY A 454 -38.93 6.50 -10.31
N ALA A 455 -39.16 7.04 -11.53
CA ALA A 455 -38.17 7.03 -12.61
C ALA A 455 -36.77 7.57 -12.24
N PRO A 456 -36.63 8.66 -11.45
CA PRO A 456 -35.31 9.14 -11.03
C PRO A 456 -34.55 8.15 -10.15
N ILE A 457 -35.25 7.45 -9.26
CA ILE A 457 -34.66 6.47 -8.34
C ILE A 457 -34.21 5.24 -9.11
N ARG A 458 -35.02 4.76 -10.07
CA ARG A 458 -34.63 3.63 -10.93
C ARG A 458 -33.40 3.95 -11.78
N LEU A 459 -33.29 5.18 -12.29
CA LEU A 459 -32.12 5.61 -13.04
C LEU A 459 -30.87 5.62 -12.15
N ALA A 460 -30.96 6.19 -10.94
CA ALA A 460 -29.85 6.19 -9.99
C ALA A 460 -29.44 4.77 -9.60
N ALA A 461 -30.40 3.89 -9.26
CA ALA A 461 -30.14 2.49 -8.96
C ALA A 461 -29.47 1.77 -10.15
N SER A 462 -29.88 2.06 -11.39
CA SER A 462 -29.24 1.49 -12.58
C SER A 462 -27.78 1.91 -12.78
N GLN A 463 -27.43 3.14 -12.39
CA GLN A 463 -26.06 3.64 -12.46
C GLN A 463 -25.18 3.00 -11.38
N LEU A 464 -25.68 2.92 -10.14
CA LEU A 464 -24.98 2.27 -9.04
C LEU A 464 -24.81 0.77 -9.28
N ALA A 465 -25.83 0.12 -9.83
CA ALA A 465 -25.80 -1.31 -10.12
C ALA A 465 -24.70 -1.71 -11.13
N GLN A 466 -24.24 -0.78 -11.98
CA GLN A 466 -23.18 -1.00 -12.96
C GLN A 466 -21.76 -0.88 -12.36
N GLN A 467 -21.61 -0.33 -11.15
CA GLN A 467 -20.29 -0.13 -10.55
C GLN A 467 -19.68 -1.47 -10.09
N GLN A 468 -18.37 -1.64 -10.30
CA GLN A 468 -17.60 -2.82 -9.89
C GLN A 468 -17.79 -3.15 -8.39
N VAL A 469 -17.88 -2.11 -7.54
CA VAL A 469 -18.04 -2.22 -6.08
C VAL A 469 -19.42 -2.72 -5.63
N ASN A 470 -20.41 -2.82 -6.55
CA ASN A 470 -21.69 -3.47 -6.27
C ASN A 470 -21.51 -5.01 -6.23
N CYS A 471 -20.73 -5.49 -5.27
CA CYS A 471 -20.36 -6.88 -5.08
C CYS A 471 -20.20 -7.15 -3.58
N ILE A 472 -21.13 -7.93 -2.99
CA ILE A 472 -21.12 -8.25 -1.55
C ILE A 472 -19.88 -9.07 -1.20
N ASP A 473 -19.56 -10.08 -2.01
CA ASP A 473 -18.42 -10.97 -1.78
C ASP A 473 -17.10 -10.17 -1.72
N LEU A 474 -16.96 -9.17 -2.60
CA LEU A 474 -15.84 -8.22 -2.58
C LEU A 474 -15.79 -7.40 -1.29
N ILE A 475 -16.91 -6.78 -0.89
CA ILE A 475 -16.95 -5.93 0.31
C ILE A 475 -16.65 -6.76 1.57
N ASP A 476 -17.26 -7.95 1.69
CA ASP A 476 -17.01 -8.87 2.80
C ASP A 476 -15.54 -9.28 2.83
N THR A 477 -14.92 -9.55 1.68
CA THR A 477 -13.49 -9.87 1.60
C THR A 477 -12.63 -8.71 2.07
N ILE A 478 -12.90 -7.49 1.61
CA ILE A 478 -12.15 -6.29 2.04
C ILE A 478 -12.28 -6.07 3.54
N VAL A 479 -13.49 -6.25 4.11
CA VAL A 479 -13.73 -6.13 5.55
C VAL A 479 -12.96 -7.19 6.33
N ASN A 480 -12.95 -8.45 5.86
CA ASN A 480 -12.18 -9.52 6.49
C ASN A 480 -10.67 -9.28 6.42
N LEU A 481 -10.18 -8.68 5.33
CA LEU A 481 -8.77 -8.30 5.19
C LEU A 481 -8.36 -7.15 6.11
N ALA A 482 -9.31 -6.36 6.64
CA ALA A 482 -9.00 -5.30 7.60
C ALA A 482 -8.43 -5.85 8.93
N ASP A 483 -8.68 -7.12 9.27
CA ASP A 483 -8.11 -7.77 10.45
C ASP A 483 -6.74 -8.42 10.19
N SER A 484 -6.13 -8.17 9.03
CA SER A 484 -4.84 -8.76 8.61
C SER A 484 -3.68 -7.74 8.61
N GLU A 485 -2.49 -8.20 8.23
CA GLU A 485 -1.28 -7.38 8.16
C GLU A 485 -1.34 -6.24 7.13
N VAL A 486 -2.27 -6.31 6.16
CA VAL A 486 -2.47 -5.27 5.12
C VAL A 486 -3.50 -4.20 5.53
N PHE A 487 -3.81 -4.07 6.83
CA PHE A 487 -4.83 -3.15 7.34
C PHE A 487 -4.66 -1.69 6.88
N GLU A 488 -3.45 -1.15 6.89
CA GLU A 488 -3.23 0.26 6.50
C GLU A 488 -3.53 0.49 5.01
N ASP A 489 -3.20 -0.47 4.15
CA ASP A 489 -3.52 -0.40 2.72
C ASP A 489 -5.02 -0.58 2.48
N ILE A 490 -5.67 -1.49 3.21
CA ILE A 490 -7.13 -1.67 3.20
C ILE A 490 -7.84 -0.39 3.61
N LYS A 491 -7.35 0.32 4.62
CA LYS A 491 -7.93 1.59 5.06
C LYS A 491 -7.89 2.63 3.93
N ILE A 492 -6.75 2.77 3.25
CA ILE A 492 -6.63 3.68 2.09
C ILE A 492 -7.56 3.24 0.97
N PHE A 493 -7.66 1.93 0.70
CA PHE A 493 -8.53 1.38 -0.32
C PHE A 493 -10.01 1.65 -0.02
N MET A 494 -10.45 1.41 1.22
CA MET A 494 -11.81 1.70 1.69
C MET A 494 -12.13 3.19 1.65
N GLU A 495 -11.20 4.07 2.05
CA GLU A 495 -11.37 5.52 1.91
C GLU A 495 -11.56 5.93 0.44
N ARG A 496 -10.85 5.29 -0.50
CA ARG A 496 -11.03 5.53 -1.95
C ARG A 496 -12.38 5.05 -2.46
N ILE A 497 -12.83 3.86 -2.06
CA ILE A 497 -14.15 3.33 -2.42
C ILE A 497 -15.25 4.25 -1.89
N ALA A 498 -15.21 4.58 -0.59
CA ALA A 498 -16.21 5.44 0.05
C ALA A 498 -16.28 6.84 -0.56
N ASN A 499 -15.16 7.39 -1.03
CA ASN A 499 -15.16 8.70 -1.71
C ASN A 499 -15.74 8.65 -3.14
N LYS A 500 -15.62 7.51 -3.85
CA LYS A 500 -16.09 7.36 -5.23
C LYS A 500 -17.54 6.90 -5.33
N SER A 501 -17.96 6.04 -4.42
CA SER A 501 -19.28 5.41 -4.41
C SER A 501 -19.86 5.34 -2.99
N PRO A 502 -20.08 6.47 -2.30
CA PRO A 502 -20.56 6.47 -0.92
C PRO A 502 -21.95 5.85 -0.74
N GLU A 503 -22.72 5.68 -1.82
CA GLU A 503 -24.07 5.12 -1.82
C GLU A 503 -24.11 3.58 -1.79
N ILE A 504 -22.98 2.92 -2.06
CA ILE A 504 -22.80 1.46 -1.97
C ILE A 504 -22.00 1.17 -0.71
#